data_AF-A0A8S1A4C2-F1
#
_entry.id   AF-A0A8S1A4C2-F1
#
_cell.length_a   1.000
_cell.length_b   1.000
_cell.length_c   1.000
_cell.angle_alpha   90.00
_cell.angle_beta   90.00
_cell.angle_gamma   90.00
#
_symmetry.space_group_name_H-M   'P 1'
#
loop_
_entity.id
_entity.type
_entity.pdbx_description
1 polymer ?
#
loop_
_entity_poly.entity_id
_entity_poly.type
_entity_poly.pdbx_seq_one_letter_code
_entity_poly.pdbx_strand_id
1 'polypeptide(L)'
;MSSGAIDSLKKSGEDQPPNNGQNMNLGESHKSTENVDKNKSNKTSSESQGTCYCGKDRNLNIAELLCASCNRWFHESCIGYQLGKLVPFMTNYLFICKNCSPTGLETFKKNQAPFPQMCLTAIANLKQDSVKVGSNRHLFSKDREIIPYIDQYWEAMTTMPRRVTQSWYATVQRALIKDIQVLFIYEEDANQGPMFGLYNMELTGIKPNYEAMIKQGQLKVTDMGIATNVHFKFICIESTVSNDRPVQKHRRLRKNKPPS
;
A
#
# COMPACT_ATOMS: atom_id res chain seq x y z
N MET A 1 66.04 -9.42 38.95
CA MET A 1 65.23 -8.29 39.45
C MET A 1 63.78 -8.75 39.41
N SER A 2 63.41 -9.61 40.37
CA SER A 2 62.64 -9.27 41.59
C SER A 2 61.14 -9.12 41.27
N SER A 3 60.31 -10.17 41.43
CA SER A 3 59.60 -10.62 42.68
C SER A 3 58.47 -9.65 43.09
N GLY A 4 57.23 -10.01 43.44
CA GLY A 4 56.43 -11.23 43.67
C GLY A 4 54.93 -10.80 43.69
N ALA A 5 53.91 -11.63 43.42
CA ALA A 5 53.33 -12.75 44.20
C ALA A 5 52.33 -12.34 45.33
N ILE A 6 51.05 -12.74 45.17
CA ILE A 6 50.00 -13.25 46.14
C ILE A 6 49.54 -12.34 47.32
N ASP A 7 48.33 -12.35 47.91
CA ASP A 7 47.23 -13.31 48.05
C ASP A 7 45.93 -12.69 48.68
N SER A 8 44.77 -13.31 48.40
CA SER A 8 43.61 -13.69 49.28
C SER A 8 42.71 -12.77 50.16
N LEU A 9 41.38 -13.05 50.03
CA LEU A 9 40.33 -13.41 51.04
C LEU A 9 39.22 -12.42 51.54
N LYS A 10 37.94 -12.85 51.28
CA LYS A 10 36.68 -12.91 52.11
C LYS A 10 36.17 -11.65 52.87
N LYS A 11 34.86 -11.35 53.09
CA LYS A 11 33.63 -12.13 53.43
C LYS A 11 32.42 -11.13 53.47
N SER A 12 31.22 -11.46 52.94
CA SER A 12 29.92 -11.79 53.61
C SER A 12 28.98 -10.66 54.13
N GLY A 13 27.66 -10.88 53.93
CA GLY A 13 26.49 -10.28 54.63
C GLY A 13 25.42 -9.77 53.64
N GLU A 14 24.39 -10.52 53.21
CA GLU A 14 23.14 -10.97 53.88
C GLU A 14 22.32 -9.83 54.54
N ASP A 15 21.07 -9.64 54.07
CA ASP A 15 19.85 -9.60 54.89
C ASP A 15 18.55 -9.34 54.06
N GLN A 16 17.70 -10.37 53.96
CA GLN A 16 16.21 -10.31 54.08
C GLN A 16 15.88 -10.70 55.55
N PRO A 17 14.66 -10.64 56.14
CA PRO A 17 13.27 -10.66 55.60
C PRO A 17 12.32 -9.75 56.47
N PRO A 18 11.01 -10.01 56.82
CA PRO A 18 10.00 -10.97 56.34
C PRO A 18 8.55 -10.43 56.11
N ASN A 19 7.78 -11.33 55.50
CA ASN A 19 6.34 -11.61 55.49
C ASN A 19 5.52 -11.24 56.76
N ASN A 20 4.26 -10.78 56.62
CA ASN A 20 3.01 -11.51 56.96
C ASN A 20 1.80 -10.53 57.09
N GLY A 21 0.61 -10.98 56.71
CA GLY A 21 -0.61 -10.15 56.66
C GLY A 21 -1.32 -9.98 58.00
N GLN A 22 -2.35 -9.12 58.02
CA GLN A 22 -3.62 -9.36 58.72
C GLN A 22 -4.66 -8.27 58.43
N ASN A 23 -5.87 -8.76 58.20
CA ASN A 23 -7.18 -8.12 58.21
C ASN A 23 -7.42 -7.37 59.52
N MET A 24 -8.11 -6.22 59.53
CA MET A 24 -9.06 -5.82 60.58
C MET A 24 -9.85 -4.57 60.16
N ASN A 25 -11.13 -4.69 60.40
CA ASN A 25 -12.26 -3.80 60.16
C ASN A 25 -12.43 -2.83 61.34
N LEU A 26 -12.96 -1.61 61.12
CA LEU A 26 -13.76 -0.78 62.05
C LEU A 26 -14.18 0.46 61.21
N GLY A 27 -15.47 0.64 60.86
CA GLY A 27 -16.46 1.38 61.68
C GLY A 27 -16.09 2.86 61.73
N GLU A 28 -16.83 3.83 61.17
CA GLU A 28 -18.22 4.16 61.50
C GLU A 28 -18.92 5.00 60.39
N SER A 29 -20.24 4.86 60.38
CA SER A 29 -21.27 5.52 59.57
C SER A 29 -21.27 7.05 59.63
N HIS A 30 -21.80 7.71 58.58
CA HIS A 30 -22.91 8.66 58.71
C HIS A 30 -23.61 8.95 57.35
N LYS A 31 -24.89 8.56 57.32
CA LYS A 31 -26.08 9.27 56.80
C LYS A 31 -26.20 9.64 55.30
N SER A 32 -27.03 8.82 54.65
CA SER A 32 -27.95 9.03 53.53
C SER A 32 -28.41 10.47 53.20
N THR A 33 -28.36 10.80 51.90
CA THR A 33 -29.42 11.51 51.16
C THR A 33 -29.49 10.96 49.73
N GLU A 34 -30.68 10.52 49.35
CA GLU A 34 -31.04 10.07 48.01
C GLU A 34 -31.02 11.24 47.01
N ASN A 35 -30.52 11.01 45.80
CA ASN A 35 -31.07 11.64 44.60
C ASN A 35 -30.90 10.72 43.41
N VAL A 36 -32.05 10.32 42.88
CA VAL A 36 -32.23 9.55 41.65
C VAL A 36 -31.90 10.45 40.47
N ASP A 37 -30.84 10.13 39.73
CA ASP A 37 -30.74 10.56 38.34
C ASP A 37 -30.37 9.38 37.45
N LYS A 38 -31.35 9.03 36.62
CA LYS A 38 -31.25 8.06 35.54
C LYS A 38 -30.19 8.54 34.57
N ASN A 39 -29.04 7.87 34.53
CA ASN A 39 -28.24 7.86 33.31
C ASN A 39 -27.89 6.42 32.94
N LYS A 40 -28.81 5.84 32.18
CA LYS A 40 -28.63 4.65 31.37
C LYS A 40 -27.58 4.98 30.31
N SER A 41 -26.31 4.88 30.70
CA SER A 41 -25.20 4.79 29.76
C SER A 41 -25.32 3.42 29.08
N ASN A 42 -26.18 3.38 28.06
CA ASN A 42 -26.09 2.43 26.98
C ASN A 42 -24.64 2.47 26.49
N LYS A 43 -23.81 1.55 26.99
CA LYS A 43 -22.68 1.02 26.23
C LYS A 43 -23.29 0.29 25.04
N THR A 44 -23.76 1.05 24.06
CA THR A 44 -23.74 0.58 22.69
C THR A 44 -22.28 0.30 22.40
N SER A 45 -21.93 -0.99 22.44
CA SER A 45 -20.84 -1.53 21.65
C SER A 45 -20.84 -0.77 20.32
N SER A 46 -19.84 0.07 20.13
CA SER A 46 -19.53 0.60 18.82
C SER A 46 -19.16 -0.61 17.99
N GLU A 47 -20.17 -1.28 17.42
CA GLU A 47 -20.00 -2.13 16.26
C GLU A 47 -19.16 -1.30 15.32
N SER A 48 -17.93 -1.74 15.15
CA SER A 48 -16.95 -1.16 14.25
C SER A 48 -17.62 -1.10 12.89
N GLN A 49 -18.21 0.04 12.54
CA GLN A 49 -18.77 0.28 11.23
C GLN A 49 -17.61 0.06 10.26
N GLY A 50 -17.64 -1.07 9.55
CA GLY A 50 -16.51 -1.53 8.76
C GLY A 50 -16.04 -0.47 7.78
N THR A 51 -14.78 -0.59 7.37
CA THR A 51 -14.13 0.46 6.59
C THR A 51 -14.74 0.63 5.19
N CYS A 52 -15.38 -0.42 4.64
CA CYS A 52 -15.92 -0.45 3.29
C CYS A 52 -17.45 -0.20 3.24
N TYR A 53 -18.01 0.08 2.05
CA TYR A 53 -19.46 0.21 1.83
C TYR A 53 -20.28 -1.00 2.27
N CYS A 54 -19.70 -2.20 2.20
CA CYS A 54 -20.36 -3.42 2.65
C CYS A 54 -20.37 -3.61 4.17
N GLY A 55 -19.79 -2.67 4.93
CA GLY A 55 -19.69 -2.74 6.39
C GLY A 55 -18.70 -3.78 6.90
N LYS A 56 -17.95 -4.45 6.02
CA LYS A 56 -16.91 -5.43 6.38
C LYS A 56 -15.54 -4.76 6.54
N ASP A 57 -14.69 -5.42 7.30
CA ASP A 57 -13.27 -5.07 7.45
C ASP A 57 -12.47 -5.36 6.18
N ARG A 58 -11.19 -4.94 6.21
CA ARG A 58 -10.22 -5.17 5.15
C ARG A 58 -10.05 -6.66 4.86
N ASN A 59 -9.80 -6.95 3.58
CA ASN A 59 -9.41 -8.25 3.08
C ASN A 59 -8.13 -8.09 2.24
N LEU A 60 -6.99 -8.38 2.87
CA LEU A 60 -5.65 -8.26 2.26
C LEU A 60 -5.41 -9.21 1.08
N ASN A 61 -6.36 -10.10 0.78
CA ASN A 61 -6.27 -11.06 -0.32
C ASN A 61 -6.84 -10.53 -1.63
N ILE A 62 -7.52 -9.38 -1.60
CA ILE A 62 -8.11 -8.72 -2.77
C ILE A 62 -7.59 -7.29 -2.88
N ALA A 63 -7.77 -6.66 -4.05
CA ALA A 63 -7.44 -5.26 -4.18
C ALA A 63 -8.41 -4.40 -3.35
N GLU A 64 -7.84 -3.41 -2.67
CA GLU A 64 -8.57 -2.48 -1.84
C GLU A 64 -8.01 -1.07 -2.04
N LEU A 65 -8.90 -0.08 -2.04
CA LEU A 65 -8.56 1.31 -2.28
C LEU A 65 -8.82 2.16 -1.04
N LEU A 66 -7.82 2.94 -0.64
CA LEU A 66 -7.94 3.94 0.42
C LEU A 66 -8.52 5.23 -0.16
N CYS A 67 -9.59 5.76 0.44
CA CYS A 67 -10.11 7.07 0.05
C CYS A 67 -9.19 8.18 0.57
N ALA A 68 -8.74 9.08 -0.30
CA ALA A 68 -7.85 10.17 0.06
C ALA A 68 -8.50 11.26 0.94
N SER A 69 -9.83 11.29 1.02
CA SER A 69 -10.57 12.26 1.83
C SER A 69 -10.90 11.71 3.23
N CYS A 70 -11.55 10.54 3.31
CA CYS A 70 -12.00 9.99 4.60
C CYS A 70 -11.07 8.93 5.21
N ASN A 71 -9.97 8.55 4.53
CA ASN A 71 -9.03 7.53 4.97
C ASN A 71 -9.66 6.16 5.31
N ARG A 72 -10.78 5.83 4.65
CA ARG A 72 -11.43 4.52 4.75
C ARG A 72 -11.06 3.62 3.56
N TRP A 73 -11.03 2.32 3.79
CA TRP A 73 -10.67 1.29 2.81
C TRP A 73 -11.90 0.68 2.13
N PHE A 74 -11.85 0.54 0.82
CA PHE A 74 -12.94 0.01 0.00
C PHE A 74 -12.45 -1.15 -0.86
N HIS A 75 -13.13 -2.29 -0.78
CA HIS A 75 -12.84 -3.43 -1.64
C HIS A 75 -13.10 -3.09 -3.11
N GLU A 76 -12.26 -3.58 -4.01
CA GLU A 76 -12.45 -3.47 -5.46
C GLU A 76 -13.85 -3.92 -5.89
N SER A 77 -14.35 -5.03 -5.32
CA SER A 77 -15.68 -5.57 -5.63
C SER A 77 -16.85 -4.74 -5.13
N CYS A 78 -16.62 -3.74 -4.28
CA CYS A 78 -17.65 -2.86 -3.73
C CYS A 78 -17.74 -1.51 -4.47
N ILE A 79 -16.88 -1.30 -5.47
CA ILE A 79 -16.82 -0.07 -6.26
C ILE A 79 -17.66 -0.25 -7.53
N GLY A 80 -18.44 0.77 -7.89
CA GLY A 80 -19.54 0.66 -8.85
C GLY A 80 -19.15 0.67 -10.34
N TYR A 81 -17.86 0.76 -10.67
CA TYR A 81 -17.37 0.82 -12.05
C TYR A 81 -16.08 0.04 -12.25
N GLN A 82 -15.76 -0.22 -13.52
CA GLN A 82 -14.60 -1.02 -13.89
C GLN A 82 -13.28 -0.26 -13.64
N LEU A 83 -12.47 -0.74 -12.69
CA LEU A 83 -11.17 -0.16 -12.33
C LEU A 83 -10.00 -0.63 -13.22
N GLY A 84 -10.26 -1.61 -14.09
CA GLY A 84 -9.23 -2.31 -14.87
C GLY A 84 -8.52 -3.39 -14.04
N LYS A 85 -7.30 -3.77 -14.45
CA LYS A 85 -6.50 -4.76 -13.73
C LYS A 85 -5.86 -4.13 -12.49
N LEU A 86 -6.03 -4.72 -11.32
CA LEU A 86 -5.40 -4.29 -10.06
C LEU A 86 -4.71 -5.47 -9.37
N VAL A 87 -3.86 -5.16 -8.41
CA VAL A 87 -3.28 -6.13 -7.46
C VAL A 87 -3.41 -5.59 -6.04
N PRO A 88 -3.51 -6.45 -5.02
CA PRO A 88 -3.45 -6.02 -3.62
C PRO A 88 -2.16 -5.23 -3.33
N PHE A 89 -2.21 -4.38 -2.30
CA PHE A 89 -1.08 -3.57 -1.82
C PHE A 89 -0.51 -2.53 -2.80
N MET A 90 -1.15 -2.30 -3.95
CA MET A 90 -0.74 -1.19 -4.81
C MET A 90 -0.90 0.15 -4.09
N THR A 91 -0.02 1.12 -4.37
CA THR A 91 -0.05 2.45 -3.72
C THR A 91 -0.01 3.62 -4.71
N ASN A 92 0.10 3.32 -6.00
CA ASN A 92 0.23 4.28 -7.10
C ASN A 92 -1.13 4.67 -7.69
N TYR A 93 -2.07 5.09 -6.85
CA TYR A 93 -3.37 5.56 -7.31
C TYR A 93 -3.87 6.70 -6.44
N LEU A 94 -4.87 7.41 -6.94
CA LEU A 94 -5.79 8.22 -6.16
C LEU A 94 -7.17 7.61 -6.22
N PHE A 95 -7.84 7.54 -5.07
CA PHE A 95 -9.23 7.13 -4.98
C PHE A 95 -10.04 8.10 -4.11
N ILE A 96 -11.23 8.47 -4.57
CA ILE A 96 -12.24 9.23 -3.82
C ILE A 96 -13.54 8.44 -3.86
N CYS A 97 -14.06 8.13 -2.67
CA CYS A 97 -15.26 7.33 -2.51
C CYS A 97 -16.52 8.18 -2.80
N LYS A 98 -17.64 7.53 -3.16
CA LYS A 98 -18.93 8.19 -3.46
C LYS A 98 -19.39 9.19 -2.39
N ASN A 99 -19.14 8.90 -1.11
CA ASN A 99 -19.55 9.74 0.02
C ASN A 99 -18.68 10.99 0.18
N CYS A 100 -17.46 10.99 -0.37
CA CYS A 100 -16.54 12.12 -0.34
C CYS A 100 -16.52 12.90 -1.66
N SER A 101 -17.11 12.35 -2.71
CA SER A 101 -17.17 12.98 -4.02
C SER A 101 -18.31 14.00 -4.08
N PRO A 102 -18.07 15.25 -4.52
CA PRO A 102 -19.13 16.26 -4.67
C PRO A 102 -20.25 15.86 -5.64
N THR A 103 -19.96 14.98 -6.60
CA THR A 103 -20.93 14.49 -7.59
C THR A 103 -21.67 13.23 -7.14
N GLY A 104 -21.30 12.66 -5.99
CA GLY A 104 -21.77 11.34 -5.55
C GLY A 104 -21.19 10.17 -6.37
N LEU A 105 -20.26 10.44 -7.28
CA LEU A 105 -19.61 9.42 -8.11
C LEU A 105 -18.17 9.16 -7.65
N GLU A 106 -17.80 7.89 -7.57
CA GLU A 106 -16.45 7.47 -7.24
C GLU A 106 -15.43 7.97 -8.28
N THR A 107 -14.21 8.27 -7.85
CA THR A 107 -13.12 8.69 -8.74
C THR A 107 -11.89 7.84 -8.47
N PHE A 108 -11.30 7.29 -9.52
CA PHE A 108 -10.06 6.52 -9.46
C PHE A 108 -9.13 6.98 -10.56
N LYS A 109 -7.86 7.17 -10.19
CA LYS A 109 -6.80 7.45 -11.13
C LYS A 109 -5.58 6.63 -10.74
N LYS A 110 -5.18 5.71 -11.62
CA LYS A 110 -3.90 5.02 -11.51
C LYS A 110 -2.77 5.95 -12.00
N ASN A 111 -1.71 6.04 -11.22
CA ASN A 111 -0.49 6.75 -11.56
C ASN A 111 0.61 5.76 -11.94
N GLN A 112 1.66 6.26 -12.58
CA GLN A 112 2.83 5.44 -12.89
C GLN A 112 3.55 5.05 -11.58
N ALA A 113 3.75 3.74 -11.36
CA ALA A 113 4.53 3.25 -10.24
C ALA A 113 6.03 3.31 -10.57
N PRO A 114 6.87 3.93 -9.72
CA PRO A 114 8.31 3.75 -9.78
C PRO A 114 8.71 2.35 -9.27
N PHE A 115 9.89 1.89 -9.66
CA PHE A 115 10.38 0.54 -9.31
C PHE A 115 10.34 0.21 -7.80
N PRO A 116 10.70 1.11 -6.87
CA PRO A 116 10.55 0.82 -5.44
C PRO A 116 9.12 0.46 -5.03
N GLN A 117 8.10 1.16 -5.56
CA GLN A 117 6.69 0.82 -5.28
C GLN A 117 6.29 -0.52 -5.90
N MET A 118 6.78 -0.83 -7.11
CA MET A 118 6.54 -2.13 -7.74
C MET A 118 7.16 -3.27 -6.91
N CYS A 119 8.39 -3.08 -6.41
CA CYS A 119 9.06 -4.05 -5.54
C CYS A 119 8.32 -4.23 -4.22
N LEU A 120 7.89 -3.14 -3.58
CA LEU A 120 7.08 -3.19 -2.36
C LEU A 120 5.79 -3.97 -2.59
N THR A 121 5.06 -3.67 -3.67
CA THR A 121 3.82 -4.37 -4.02
C THR A 121 4.07 -5.85 -4.24
N ALA A 122 5.14 -6.21 -4.96
CA ALA A 122 5.50 -7.60 -5.23
C ALA A 122 5.81 -8.37 -3.94
N ILE A 123 6.70 -7.85 -3.10
CA ILE A 123 7.09 -8.51 -1.84
C ILE A 123 5.90 -8.61 -0.88
N ALA A 124 5.04 -7.59 -0.81
CA ALA A 124 3.83 -7.61 0.01
C ALA A 124 2.88 -8.75 -0.39
N ASN A 125 2.63 -8.92 -1.69
CA ASN A 125 1.79 -10.00 -2.20
C ASN A 125 2.44 -11.38 -1.99
N LEU A 126 3.74 -11.52 -2.29
CA LEU A 126 4.48 -12.76 -2.04
C LEU A 126 4.43 -13.16 -0.55
N LYS A 127 4.56 -12.19 0.36
CA LYS A 127 4.39 -12.41 1.81
C LYS A 127 2.97 -12.80 2.17
N GLN A 128 1.96 -12.12 1.65
CA GLN A 128 0.57 -12.48 1.93
C GLN A 128 0.25 -13.90 1.44
N ASP A 129 0.75 -14.27 0.26
CA ASP A 129 0.58 -15.61 -0.28
C ASP A 129 1.35 -16.66 0.52
N SER A 130 2.55 -16.34 1.02
CA SER A 130 3.32 -17.23 1.89
C SER A 130 2.58 -17.55 3.20
N VAL A 131 1.86 -16.56 3.75
CA VAL A 131 0.99 -16.71 4.93
C VAL A 131 -0.21 -17.60 4.61
N LYS A 132 -0.89 -17.39 3.47
CA LYS A 132 -2.04 -18.22 3.06
C LYS A 132 -1.69 -19.70 2.95
N VAL A 133 -0.51 -20.01 2.42
CA VAL A 133 -0.04 -21.41 2.27
C VAL A 133 0.65 -21.95 3.53
N GLY A 134 0.71 -21.18 4.62
CA GLY A 134 1.24 -21.60 5.92
C GLY A 134 2.77 -21.55 6.05
N SER A 135 3.50 -21.17 5.01
CA SER A 135 4.98 -21.08 5.05
C SER A 135 5.50 -19.86 5.80
N ASN A 136 4.69 -18.80 5.91
CA ASN A 136 4.98 -17.56 6.63
C ASN A 136 6.38 -16.95 6.30
N ARG A 137 6.77 -17.01 5.03
CA ARG A 137 8.05 -16.46 4.55
C ARG A 137 8.02 -14.93 4.56
N HIS A 138 9.16 -14.33 4.89
CA HIS A 138 9.34 -12.86 4.89
C HIS A 138 10.44 -12.37 3.94
N LEU A 139 11.19 -13.30 3.33
CA LEU A 139 12.29 -13.03 2.42
C LEU A 139 12.09 -13.78 1.11
N PHE A 140 12.36 -13.10 0.01
CA PHE A 140 12.08 -13.56 -1.36
C PHE A 140 13.26 -13.27 -2.28
N SER A 141 13.54 -14.21 -3.18
CA SER A 141 14.62 -14.08 -4.15
C SER A 141 14.25 -13.04 -5.22
N LYS A 142 15.17 -12.12 -5.51
CA LYS A 142 14.98 -11.12 -6.58
C LYS A 142 14.68 -11.79 -7.92
N ASP A 143 15.52 -12.74 -8.33
CA ASP A 143 15.49 -13.32 -9.68
C ASP A 143 14.45 -14.43 -9.82
N ARG A 144 14.14 -15.16 -8.74
CA ARG A 144 13.20 -16.29 -8.79
C ARG A 144 11.76 -15.92 -8.44
N GLU A 145 11.53 -14.81 -7.73
CA GLU A 145 10.20 -14.48 -7.19
C GLU A 145 9.79 -13.04 -7.48
N ILE A 146 10.60 -12.05 -7.10
CA ILE A 146 10.22 -10.63 -7.21
C ILE A 146 10.09 -10.21 -8.68
N ILE A 147 11.10 -10.50 -9.51
CA ILE A 147 11.07 -10.17 -10.94
C ILE A 147 9.95 -10.93 -11.67
N PRO A 148 9.78 -12.26 -11.50
CA PRO A 148 8.66 -12.99 -12.10
C PRO A 148 7.29 -12.45 -11.69
N TYR A 149 7.10 -12.11 -10.41
CA TYR A 149 5.85 -11.48 -9.95
C TYR A 149 5.62 -10.14 -10.68
N ILE A 150 6.67 -9.32 -10.76
CA ILE A 150 6.59 -8.02 -11.44
C ILE A 150 6.20 -8.19 -12.91
N ASP A 151 6.81 -9.16 -13.60
CA ASP A 151 6.57 -9.41 -15.01
C ASP A 151 5.14 -9.95 -15.27
N GLN A 152 4.67 -10.86 -14.42
CA GLN A 152 3.32 -11.43 -14.50
C GLN A 152 2.22 -10.37 -14.32
N TYR A 153 2.41 -9.45 -13.37
CA TYR A 153 1.40 -8.44 -13.02
C TYR A 153 1.70 -7.03 -13.56
N TRP A 154 2.57 -6.92 -14.57
CA TRP A 154 3.08 -5.64 -15.08
C TRP A 154 1.97 -4.60 -15.35
N GLU A 155 0.96 -4.98 -16.12
CA GLU A 155 -0.16 -4.09 -16.51
C GLU A 155 -1.07 -3.70 -15.33
N ALA A 156 -1.09 -4.52 -14.28
CA ALA A 156 -1.86 -4.22 -13.07
C ALA A 156 -1.12 -3.20 -12.18
N MET A 157 0.21 -3.33 -12.06
CA MET A 157 1.03 -2.49 -11.19
C MET A 157 1.40 -1.14 -11.78
N THR A 158 1.66 -1.05 -13.09
CA THR A 158 2.17 0.17 -13.70
C THR A 158 1.54 0.49 -15.05
N THR A 159 1.55 1.77 -15.40
CA THR A 159 1.10 2.27 -16.71
C THR A 159 2.24 2.35 -17.72
N MET A 160 3.48 1.98 -17.33
CA MET A 160 4.60 1.93 -18.26
C MET A 160 4.39 0.86 -19.33
N PRO A 161 4.72 1.13 -20.61
CA PRO A 161 4.76 0.08 -21.61
C PRO A 161 5.71 -1.05 -21.19
N ARG A 162 5.30 -2.29 -21.43
CA ARG A 162 6.12 -3.46 -21.11
C ARG A 162 7.39 -3.43 -21.95
N ARG A 163 8.53 -3.60 -21.31
CA ARG A 163 9.83 -3.68 -21.98
C ARG A 163 10.10 -5.13 -22.36
N VAL A 164 10.48 -5.36 -23.61
CA VAL A 164 10.85 -6.69 -24.12
C VAL A 164 12.23 -7.13 -23.60
N THR A 165 13.11 -6.17 -23.28
CA THR A 165 14.46 -6.44 -22.80
C THR A 165 14.51 -6.60 -21.29
N GLN A 166 15.42 -7.45 -20.80
CA GLN A 166 15.62 -7.70 -19.36
C GLN A 166 16.42 -6.60 -18.64
N SER A 167 16.75 -5.50 -19.31
CA SER A 167 17.58 -4.42 -18.72
C SER A 167 16.93 -3.75 -17.50
N TRP A 168 15.61 -3.90 -17.33
CA TRP A 168 14.90 -3.42 -16.15
C TRP A 168 15.19 -4.24 -14.87
N TYR A 169 15.70 -5.46 -14.99
CA TYR A 169 16.08 -6.30 -13.84
C TYR A 169 17.17 -5.60 -13.00
N ALA A 170 18.13 -4.94 -13.66
CA ALA A 170 19.14 -4.14 -12.99
C ALA A 170 18.54 -2.91 -12.29
N THR A 171 17.41 -2.37 -12.80
CA THR A 171 16.71 -1.26 -12.14
C THR A 171 15.95 -1.72 -10.91
N VAL A 172 15.37 -2.93 -10.92
CA VAL A 172 14.79 -3.57 -9.73
C VAL A 172 15.86 -3.75 -8.66
N GLN A 173 17.02 -4.29 -9.03
CA GLN A 173 18.12 -4.46 -8.08
C GLN A 173 18.59 -3.14 -7.47
N ARG A 174 18.77 -2.11 -8.30
CA ARG A 174 19.11 -0.77 -7.80
C ARG A 174 18.04 -0.19 -6.87
N ALA A 175 16.76 -0.38 -7.18
CA ALA A 175 15.65 0.07 -6.33
C ALA A 175 15.63 -0.64 -4.97
N LEU A 176 15.80 -1.97 -4.96
CA LEU A 176 15.84 -2.76 -3.74
C LEU A 176 17.03 -2.35 -2.84
N ILE A 177 18.23 -2.23 -3.41
CA ILE A 177 19.45 -1.92 -2.65
C ILE A 177 19.42 -0.50 -2.10
N LYS A 178 18.96 0.47 -2.90
CA LYS A 178 18.98 1.89 -2.52
C LYS A 178 18.15 2.17 -1.26
N ASP A 179 17.03 1.47 -1.09
CA ASP A 179 16.06 1.72 -0.01
C ASP A 179 16.09 0.60 1.05
N ILE A 180 17.23 -0.08 1.23
CA ILE A 180 17.48 -0.98 2.37
C ILE A 180 17.38 -0.20 3.68
N GLN A 181 16.84 -0.81 4.74
CA GLN A 181 16.53 -0.21 6.05
C GLN A 181 15.47 0.91 6.03
N VAL A 182 14.95 1.26 4.85
CA VAL A 182 13.86 2.25 4.70
C VAL A 182 12.58 1.56 4.26
N LEU A 183 12.65 0.83 3.14
CA LEU A 183 11.53 0.07 2.58
C LEU A 183 11.81 -1.43 2.60
N PHE A 184 13.06 -1.83 2.44
CA PHE A 184 13.45 -3.22 2.25
C PHE A 184 14.44 -3.69 3.31
N ILE A 185 14.44 -5.00 3.54
CA ILE A 185 15.51 -5.73 4.21
C ILE A 185 16.24 -6.59 3.20
N TYR A 186 17.48 -6.93 3.52
CA TYR A 186 18.35 -7.74 2.68
C TYR A 186 19.07 -8.76 3.55
N GLU A 187 19.08 -10.00 3.08
CA GLU A 187 19.84 -11.10 3.66
C GLU A 187 20.47 -11.94 2.54
N GLU A 188 21.67 -12.46 2.80
CA GLU A 188 22.36 -13.38 1.88
C GLU A 188 22.10 -14.82 2.34
N ASP A 189 21.35 -15.58 1.55
CA ASP A 189 21.11 -17.00 1.78
C ASP A 189 22.18 -17.85 1.09
N ALA A 190 22.76 -18.81 1.80
CA ALA A 190 23.85 -19.63 1.29
C ALA A 190 23.50 -20.44 0.03
N ASN A 191 22.22 -20.74 -0.20
CA ASN A 191 21.76 -21.58 -1.31
C ASN A 191 20.98 -20.80 -2.37
N GLN A 192 20.28 -19.74 -1.97
CA GLN A 192 19.37 -18.96 -2.81
C GLN A 192 19.95 -17.60 -3.21
N GLY A 193 21.07 -17.20 -2.58
CA GLY A 193 21.76 -15.94 -2.83
C GLY A 193 21.00 -14.75 -2.22
N PRO A 194 20.92 -13.60 -2.92
CA PRO A 194 20.38 -12.38 -2.35
C PRO A 194 18.85 -12.43 -2.19
N MET A 195 18.41 -12.30 -0.94
CA MET A 195 17.00 -12.32 -0.55
C MET A 195 16.56 -10.96 -0.03
N PHE A 196 15.32 -10.58 -0.34
CA PHE A 196 14.74 -9.28 0.02
C PHE A 196 13.40 -9.44 0.71
N GLY A 197 13.13 -8.57 1.67
CA GLY A 197 11.86 -8.50 2.40
C GLY A 197 11.41 -7.05 2.60
N LEU A 198 10.26 -6.86 3.27
CA LEU A 198 9.80 -5.53 3.68
C LEU A 198 10.41 -5.16 5.03
N TYR A 199 10.86 -3.91 5.16
CA TYR A 199 11.31 -3.36 6.44
C TYR A 199 10.16 -3.24 7.43
N ASN A 200 9.01 -2.69 6.99
CA ASN A 200 7.78 -2.77 7.77
C ASN A 200 7.06 -4.09 7.48
N MET A 201 7.00 -4.96 8.49
CA MET A 201 6.37 -6.27 8.37
C MET A 201 4.83 -6.23 8.33
N GLU A 202 4.22 -5.15 8.80
CA GLU A 202 2.78 -5.02 8.93
C GLU A 202 2.14 -4.57 7.61
N LEU A 203 1.51 -5.51 6.90
CA LEU A 203 0.95 -5.27 5.57
C LEU A 203 -0.22 -4.29 5.59
N THR A 204 -0.95 -4.18 6.71
CA THR A 204 -2.04 -3.21 6.84
C THR A 204 -1.55 -1.76 6.79
N GLY A 205 -0.26 -1.51 7.07
CA GLY A 205 0.38 -0.21 6.99
C GLY A 205 0.68 0.27 5.57
N ILE A 206 0.61 -0.60 4.56
CA ILE A 206 0.86 -0.24 3.17
C ILE A 206 -0.31 0.59 2.64
N LYS A 207 -0.03 1.84 2.28
CA LYS A 207 -1.03 2.77 1.74
C LYS A 207 -0.40 3.83 0.82
N PRO A 208 -1.18 4.44 -0.08
CA PRO A 208 -0.75 5.61 -0.83
C PRO A 208 -0.31 6.76 0.09
N ASN A 209 0.75 7.46 -0.29
CA ASN A 209 1.17 8.70 0.39
C ASN A 209 0.53 9.90 -0.29
N TYR A 210 -0.75 10.14 -0.01
CA TYR A 210 -1.51 11.25 -0.62
C TYR A 210 -0.91 12.63 -0.30
N GLU A 211 -0.36 12.80 0.90
CA GLU A 211 0.28 14.05 1.28
C GLU A 211 1.48 14.38 0.39
N ALA A 212 2.34 13.38 0.12
CA ALA A 212 3.46 13.54 -0.81
C ALA A 212 2.98 13.83 -2.24
N MET A 213 1.91 13.18 -2.68
CA MET A 213 1.32 13.42 -4.01
C MET A 213 0.75 14.84 -4.16
N ILE A 214 0.18 15.40 -3.09
CA ILE A 214 -0.27 16.80 -3.04
C ILE A 214 0.95 17.74 -3.09
N LYS A 215 1.95 17.52 -2.24
CA LYS A 215 3.18 18.33 -2.19
C LYS A 215 3.94 18.36 -3.51
N GLN A 216 3.90 17.26 -4.27
CA GLN A 216 4.52 17.15 -5.60
C GLN A 216 3.66 17.74 -6.73
N GLY A 217 2.50 18.33 -6.42
CA GLY A 217 1.59 18.91 -7.41
C GLY A 217 0.86 17.90 -8.29
N GLN A 218 0.96 16.61 -7.98
CA GLN A 218 0.25 15.54 -8.71
C GLN A 218 -1.25 15.52 -8.38
N LEU A 219 -1.61 16.09 -7.21
CA LEU A 219 -2.97 16.29 -6.74
C LEU A 219 -3.16 17.77 -6.36
N LYS A 220 -4.33 18.34 -6.67
CA LYS A 220 -4.70 19.68 -6.22
C LYS A 220 -5.75 19.56 -5.12
N VAL A 221 -5.58 20.31 -4.04
CA VAL A 221 -6.62 20.50 -3.03
C VAL A 221 -7.37 21.78 -3.36
N THR A 222 -8.69 21.70 -3.45
CA THR A 222 -9.57 22.85 -3.63
C THR A 222 -10.54 22.92 -2.45
N ASP A 223 -11.28 24.03 -2.34
CA ASP A 223 -12.32 24.18 -1.31
C ASP A 223 -13.45 23.14 -1.43
N MET A 224 -13.54 22.46 -2.58
CA MET A 224 -14.47 21.35 -2.82
C MET A 224 -13.86 19.95 -2.60
N GLY A 225 -12.62 19.86 -2.10
CA GLY A 225 -11.92 18.60 -1.82
C GLY A 225 -10.70 18.35 -2.73
N ILE A 226 -10.28 17.09 -2.84
CA ILE A 226 -9.13 16.71 -3.66
C ILE A 226 -9.56 16.64 -5.14
N ALA A 227 -9.10 17.59 -5.95
CA ALA A 227 -9.33 17.63 -7.38
C ALA A 227 -8.19 16.93 -8.15
N THR A 228 -8.58 16.12 -9.14
CA THR A 228 -7.62 15.56 -10.10
C THR A 228 -7.51 16.48 -11.31
N ASN A 229 -6.30 16.73 -11.81
CA ASN A 229 -6.08 17.50 -13.05
C ASN A 229 -6.54 16.74 -14.32
N VAL A 230 -7.43 15.75 -14.22
CA VAL A 230 -7.87 14.99 -15.39
C VAL A 230 -8.99 15.77 -16.04
N HIS A 231 -8.62 16.59 -17.03
CA HIS A 231 -9.54 16.97 -18.09
C HIS A 231 -10.07 15.65 -18.67
N PHE A 232 -11.29 15.27 -18.31
CA PHE A 232 -11.99 14.16 -18.95
C PHE A 232 -12.20 14.58 -20.41
N LYS A 233 -11.29 14.15 -21.29
CA LYS A 233 -11.61 14.06 -22.71
C LYS A 233 -12.54 12.86 -22.82
N PHE A 234 -13.84 13.12 -22.64
CA PHE A 234 -14.87 12.19 -23.10
C PHE A 234 -14.59 11.96 -24.59
N ILE A 235 -13.96 10.84 -24.92
CA ILE A 235 -14.03 10.30 -26.27
C ILE A 235 -15.41 9.62 -26.31
N CYS A 236 -16.43 10.42 -26.64
CA CYS A 236 -17.62 9.85 -27.24
C CYS A 236 -17.15 9.16 -28.52
N ILE A 237 -17.15 7.83 -28.52
CA ILE A 237 -17.07 7.06 -29.76
C ILE A 237 -18.45 7.26 -30.42
N GLU A 238 -18.60 8.35 -31.16
CA GLU A 238 -19.64 8.42 -32.18
C GLU A 238 -19.23 7.45 -33.28
N SER A 239 -19.92 6.32 -33.33
CA SER A 239 -19.92 5.40 -34.46
C SER A 239 -20.48 6.13 -35.68
N THR A 240 -19.63 6.87 -36.39
CA THR A 240 -19.93 7.32 -37.75
C THR A 240 -19.64 6.17 -38.70
N VAL A 241 -20.72 5.58 -39.23
CA VAL A 241 -20.67 4.66 -40.36
C VAL A 241 -20.16 5.44 -41.57
N SER A 242 -18.87 5.33 -41.86
CA SER A 242 -18.24 5.90 -43.05
C SER A 242 -18.61 5.04 -44.28
N ASN A 243 -19.40 5.63 -45.16
CA ASN A 243 -19.83 5.09 -46.43
C ASN A 243 -18.73 5.35 -47.48
N ASP A 244 -17.83 4.39 -47.68
CA ASP A 244 -16.74 4.50 -48.65
C ASP A 244 -17.26 4.34 -50.10
N ARG A 245 -17.09 5.39 -50.91
CA ARG A 245 -17.06 5.30 -52.38
C ARG A 245 -15.65 5.65 -52.87
N PRO A 246 -15.02 4.86 -53.77
CA PRO A 246 -13.64 5.10 -54.19
C PRO A 246 -13.56 6.20 -55.27
N VAL A 247 -12.69 7.19 -55.05
CA VAL A 247 -12.34 8.23 -56.03
C VAL A 247 -11.08 7.82 -56.79
N GLN A 248 -11.20 7.73 -58.12
CA GLN A 248 -10.12 7.44 -59.07
C GLN A 248 -9.05 8.54 -59.08
N LYS A 249 -7.77 8.17 -58.96
CA LYS A 249 -6.62 9.08 -59.12
C LYS A 249 -6.17 9.14 -60.59
N HIS A 250 -6.40 10.28 -61.24
CA HIS A 250 -5.76 10.60 -62.53
C HIS A 250 -4.30 11.04 -62.33
N ARG A 251 -3.40 10.34 -63.01
CA ARG A 251 -1.94 10.54 -63.05
C ARG A 251 -1.62 11.66 -64.06
N ARG A 252 -1.05 12.79 -63.62
CA ARG A 252 -0.51 13.85 -64.51
C ARG A 252 0.95 13.53 -64.88
N LEU A 253 1.21 13.40 -66.18
CA LEU A 253 2.52 13.26 -66.80
C LEU A 253 3.26 14.60 -66.83
N ARG A 254 4.52 14.64 -66.36
CA ARG A 254 5.45 15.78 -66.52
C ARG A 254 6.10 15.70 -67.90
N LYS A 255 6.07 16.80 -68.66
CA LYS A 255 6.78 16.97 -69.94
C LYS A 255 8.22 17.44 -69.68
N ASN A 256 9.20 16.76 -70.28
CA ASN A 256 10.60 17.18 -70.36
C ASN A 256 10.78 18.22 -71.48
N LYS A 257 11.65 19.20 -71.26
CA LYS A 257 12.13 20.18 -72.25
C LYS A 257 13.58 19.81 -72.63
N PRO A 258 13.98 19.80 -73.91
CA PRO A 258 15.37 19.51 -74.32
C PRO A 258 16.24 20.79 -74.35
N PRO A 259 17.57 20.67 -74.20
CA PRO A 259 18.49 21.78 -74.39
C PRO A 259 19.04 21.86 -75.83
N SER A 260 19.38 23.09 -76.23
CA SER A 260 20.28 23.46 -77.32
C SER A 260 21.68 23.73 -76.77
#